data_AF-A0A359E8S1-F1
#
_entry.id   AF-A0A359E8S1-F1
#
_cell.length_a   1.000
_cell.length_b   1.000
_cell.length_c   1.000
_cell.angle_alpha   90.00
_cell.angle_beta   90.00
_cell.angle_gamma   90.00
#
_symmetry.space_group_name_H-M   'P 1'
#
loop_
_entity.id
_entity.type
_entity.pdbx_description
1 polymer ?
#
loop_
_entity_poly.entity_id
_entity_poly.type
_entity_poly.pdbx_seq_one_letter_code
_entity_poly.pdbx_strand_id
1 'polypeptide(L)'
;MKKFNLLFLFSFFFVLQGFAQNDIDWVFDDSSLPEIYIVIDQDSLDQLFEPEGWYSDHEYPATFIFKRDAEIDTVDNIGFRIRGNTSRASQKK
;
A
#
# COMPACT_ATOMS: atom_id res chain seq x y z
N MET A 1 -26.65 44.31 -20.24
CA MET A 1 -25.22 44.00 -20.51
C MET A 1 -24.48 43.46 -19.29
N LYS A 2 -24.57 44.07 -18.09
CA LYS A 2 -23.85 43.58 -16.88
C LYS A 2 -24.24 42.17 -16.39
N LYS A 3 -25.51 41.78 -16.50
CA LYS A 3 -26.01 40.44 -16.10
C LYS A 3 -25.56 39.30 -17.03
N PHE A 4 -25.33 39.60 -18.31
CA PHE A 4 -24.87 38.63 -19.31
C PHE A 4 -23.38 38.30 -19.11
N ASN A 5 -22.57 39.32 -18.78
CA ASN A 5 -21.16 39.13 -18.41
C ASN A 5 -20.98 38.37 -17.09
N LEU A 6 -21.92 38.53 -16.13
CA LEU A 6 -21.88 37.80 -14.86
C LEU A 6 -22.19 36.30 -15.05
N LEU A 7 -23.12 35.96 -15.94
CA LEU A 7 -23.43 34.58 -16.31
C LEU A 7 -22.25 33.90 -17.03
N PHE A 8 -21.54 34.65 -17.87
CA PHE A 8 -20.34 34.17 -18.55
C PHE A 8 -19.17 33.92 -17.58
N LEU A 9 -18.99 34.80 -16.57
CA LEU A 9 -18.00 34.59 -15.49
C LEU A 9 -18.32 33.36 -14.64
N PHE A 10 -19.61 33.11 -14.35
CA PHE A 10 -20.04 31.96 -13.56
C PHE A 10 -19.86 30.64 -14.31
N SER A 11 -20.09 30.64 -15.63
CA SER A 11 -19.82 29.49 -16.50
C SER A 11 -18.33 29.15 -16.59
N PHE A 12 -17.44 30.14 -16.55
CA PHE A 12 -15.99 29.92 -16.58
C PHE A 12 -15.47 29.26 -15.29
N PHE A 13 -16.09 29.56 -14.15
CA PHE A 13 -15.74 28.97 -12.85
C PHE A 13 -16.14 27.48 -12.73
N PHE A 14 -17.20 27.06 -13.43
CA PHE A 14 -17.65 25.66 -13.43
C PHE A 14 -16.77 24.72 -14.27
N VAL A 15 -16.12 25.21 -15.33
CA VAL A 15 -15.23 24.39 -16.19
C VAL A 15 -13.93 24.02 -15.48
N LEU A 16 -13.48 24.83 -14.51
CA LEU A 16 -12.25 24.58 -13.74
C LEU A 16 -12.42 23.54 -12.62
N GLN A 17 -13.65 23.16 -12.27
CA GLN A 17 -13.94 22.19 -11.18
C GLN A 17 -13.91 20.72 -11.67
N GLY A 18 -13.76 20.48 -12.98
CA GLY A 18 -13.92 19.14 -13.60
C GLY A 18 -12.73 18.18 -13.48
N PHE A 19 -11.60 18.60 -12.88
CA PHE A 19 -10.36 17.79 -12.86
C PHE A 19 -9.96 17.25 -11.49
N ALA A 20 -10.79 17.41 -10.45
CA ALA A 20 -10.41 17.06 -9.08
C ALA A 20 -10.44 15.55 -8.74
N GLN A 21 -10.87 14.68 -9.65
CA GLN A 21 -11.13 13.25 -9.33
C GLN A 21 -10.45 12.23 -10.27
N ASN A 22 -9.54 12.65 -11.16
CA ASN A 22 -9.06 11.79 -12.25
C ASN A 22 -7.64 11.27 -12.12
N ASP A 23 -7.08 11.18 -10.92
CA ASP A 23 -5.86 10.41 -10.70
C ASP A 23 -6.21 9.20 -9.83
N ILE A 24 -6.42 8.05 -10.46
CA ILE A 24 -6.30 6.78 -9.76
C ILE A 24 -4.84 6.75 -9.28
N ASP A 25 -4.64 6.92 -7.97
CA ASP A 25 -3.34 6.77 -7.34
C ASP A 25 -2.77 5.41 -7.73
N TRP A 26 -1.50 5.37 -8.12
CA TRP A 26 -0.82 4.16 -8.56
C TRP A 26 -0.96 3.02 -7.54
N VAL A 27 -1.11 3.31 -6.25
CA VAL A 27 -1.38 2.30 -5.21
C VAL A 27 -2.71 1.56 -5.48
N PHE A 28 -3.75 2.27 -5.93
CA PHE A 28 -5.10 1.75 -6.13
C PHE A 28 -5.42 1.36 -7.57
N ASP A 29 -4.44 1.42 -8.49
CA ASP A 29 -4.60 0.95 -9.86
C ASP A 29 -4.92 -0.56 -9.90
N ASP A 30 -5.87 -0.97 -10.74
CA ASP A 30 -6.26 -2.37 -10.94
C ASP A 30 -5.84 -2.92 -12.32
N SER A 31 -5.15 -2.11 -13.13
CA SER A 31 -4.66 -2.49 -14.45
C SER A 31 -3.48 -3.47 -14.42
N SER A 32 -2.71 -3.45 -13.33
CA SER A 32 -1.58 -4.35 -13.06
C SER A 32 -1.65 -4.94 -11.65
N LEU A 33 -1.00 -6.10 -11.44
CA LEU A 33 -0.92 -6.72 -10.12
C LEU A 33 0.35 -6.22 -9.41
N PRO A 34 0.25 -5.62 -8.21
CA PRO A 34 1.44 -5.22 -7.47
C PRO A 34 2.17 -6.41 -6.84
N GLU A 35 3.45 -6.20 -6.56
CA GLU A 35 4.36 -7.13 -5.90
C GLU A 35 4.76 -6.58 -4.53
N ILE A 36 4.84 -7.46 -3.53
CA ILE A 36 5.37 -7.11 -2.19
C ILE A 36 6.61 -7.96 -1.94
N TYR A 37 7.71 -7.29 -1.62
CA TYR A 37 8.93 -7.94 -1.16
C TYR A 37 9.15 -7.59 0.31
N ILE A 38 9.47 -8.61 1.10
CA ILE A 38 9.86 -8.47 2.50
C ILE A 38 11.31 -8.91 2.62
N VAL A 39 12.17 -8.02 3.12
CA VAL A 39 13.57 -8.32 3.43
C VAL A 39 13.70 -8.35 4.95
N ILE A 40 14.19 -9.46 5.48
CA ILE A 40 14.34 -9.72 6.91
C ILE A 40 15.63 -10.50 7.12
N ASP A 41 16.28 -10.32 8.26
CA ASP A 41 17.49 -11.07 8.60
C ASP A 41 17.18 -12.57 8.71
N GLN A 42 18.12 -13.39 8.24
CA GLN A 42 17.93 -14.84 8.15
C GLN A 42 17.69 -15.49 9.51
N ASP A 43 18.38 -15.03 10.56
CA ASP A 43 18.22 -15.56 11.93
C ASP A 43 16.81 -15.28 12.49
N SER A 44 16.28 -14.11 12.19
CA SER A 44 14.92 -13.69 12.53
C SER A 44 13.88 -14.48 11.74
N LEU A 45 14.15 -14.73 10.45
CA LEU A 45 13.31 -15.56 9.60
C LEU A 45 13.25 -17.01 10.10
N ASP A 46 14.39 -17.59 10.47
CA ASP A 46 14.48 -18.95 10.98
C ASP A 46 13.64 -19.10 12.26
N GLN A 47 13.81 -18.19 13.22
CA GLN A 47 13.01 -18.18 14.46
C GLN A 47 11.51 -17.99 14.20
N LEU A 48 11.15 -17.12 13.25
CA LEU A 48 9.75 -16.89 12.89
C LEU A 48 9.08 -18.17 12.37
N PHE A 49 9.83 -19.05 11.71
CA PHE A 49 9.35 -20.32 11.16
C PHE A 49 9.44 -21.51 12.13
N GLU A 50 10.03 -21.36 13.31
CA GLU A 50 9.95 -22.38 14.37
C GLU A 50 8.52 -22.48 14.93
N PRO A 51 8.07 -23.68 15.39
CA PRO A 51 6.73 -23.85 15.97
C PRO A 51 6.42 -22.88 17.13
N GLU A 52 7.43 -22.54 17.93
CA GLU A 52 7.36 -21.54 19.00
C GLU A 52 7.14 -20.12 18.45
N GLY A 53 7.74 -19.80 17.31
CA GLY A 53 7.60 -18.53 16.61
C GLY A 53 6.21 -18.30 16.02
N TRP A 54 5.54 -19.36 15.55
CA TRP A 54 4.23 -19.27 14.90
C TRP A 54 3.16 -18.58 15.76
N TYR A 55 3.17 -18.86 17.06
CA TYR A 55 2.21 -18.33 18.02
C TYR A 55 2.73 -17.14 18.85
N SER A 56 3.96 -16.71 18.58
CA SER A 56 4.54 -15.52 19.19
C SER A 56 3.85 -14.24 18.69
N ASP A 57 3.86 -13.20 19.52
CA ASP A 57 3.50 -11.83 19.15
C ASP A 57 4.73 -10.92 19.03
N HIS A 58 5.94 -11.49 19.13
CA HIS A 58 7.18 -10.76 18.84
C HIS A 58 7.25 -10.34 17.37
N GLU A 59 7.72 -9.12 17.13
CA GLU A 59 7.88 -8.54 15.79
C GLU A 59 9.37 -8.38 15.50
N TYR A 60 9.79 -8.91 14.36
CA TYR A 60 11.17 -8.84 13.89
C TYR A 60 11.35 -7.63 12.96
N PRO A 61 12.46 -6.89 13.05
CA PRO A 61 12.78 -5.82 12.11
C PRO A 61 12.85 -6.35 10.68
N ALA A 62 12.19 -5.66 9.75
CA ALA A 62 12.24 -5.97 8.33
C ALA A 62 12.12 -4.71 7.47
N THR A 63 12.28 -4.87 6.16
CA THR A 63 12.03 -3.86 5.14
C THR A 63 10.87 -4.31 4.27
N PHE A 64 9.88 -3.43 4.09
CA PHE A 64 8.74 -3.64 3.21
C PHE A 64 8.97 -2.89 1.91
N ILE A 65 8.84 -3.56 0.77
CA ILE A 65 8.96 -2.96 -0.56
C ILE A 65 7.68 -3.27 -1.32
N PHE A 66 6.94 -2.22 -1.67
CA PHE A 66 5.81 -2.30 -2.59
C PHE A 66 6.28 -1.90 -3.99
N LYS A 67 5.99 -2.74 -4.97
CA LYS A 67 6.37 -2.49 -6.36
C LYS A 67 5.15 -2.66 -7.25
N ARG A 68 5.00 -1.74 -8.20
CA ARG A 68 4.05 -1.84 -9.30
C ARG A 68 4.72 -1.34 -10.56
N ASP A 69 4.82 -2.22 -11.56
CA ASP A 69 5.50 -1.90 -12.82
C ASP A 69 6.92 -1.34 -12.58
N ALA A 70 7.15 -0.05 -12.89
CA ALA A 70 8.42 0.65 -12.67
C ALA A 70 8.47 1.45 -11.35
N GLU A 71 7.35 1.56 -10.63
CA GLU A 71 7.21 2.33 -9.40
C GLU A 71 7.50 1.45 -8.18
N ILE A 72 8.27 2.00 -7.24
CA ILE A 72 8.74 1.30 -6.05
C ILE A 72 8.62 2.24 -4.85
N ASP A 73 7.98 1.76 -3.79
CA ASP A 73 7.94 2.41 -2.48
C ASP A 73 8.54 1.47 -1.42
N THR A 74 9.40 2.01 -0.56
CA THR A 74 10.15 1.24 0.43
C THR A 74 9.97 1.85 1.81
N VAL A 75 9.59 1.00 2.77
CA VAL A 75 9.46 1.36 4.18
C VAL A 75 10.43 0.50 4.97
N ASP A 76 11.49 1.15 5.47
CA ASP A 76 12.50 0.52 6.30
C ASP A 76 12.02 0.35 7.75
N ASN A 77 12.62 -0.62 8.45
CA ASN A 77 12.48 -0.81 9.90
C ASN A 77 11.02 -0.99 10.37
N ILE A 78 10.27 -1.84 9.66
CA ILE A 78 8.94 -2.27 10.08
C ILE A 78 9.02 -3.48 11.01
N GLY A 79 7.96 -3.72 11.80
CA GLY A 79 7.80 -4.95 12.56
C GLY A 79 7.09 -6.03 11.73
N PHE A 80 7.71 -7.20 11.57
CA PHE A 80 7.16 -8.34 10.83
C PHE A 80 6.91 -9.53 11.73
N ARG A 81 5.73 -10.15 11.59
CA ARG A 81 5.36 -11.39 12.31
C ARG A 81 4.23 -12.16 11.64
N ILE A 82 4.07 -13.43 12.02
CA ILE A 82 2.95 -14.26 11.59
C ILE A 82 1.66 -13.83 12.32
N ARG A 83 0.56 -13.79 11.59
CA ARG A 83 -0.78 -13.42 12.10
C ARG A 83 -1.81 -14.51 11.80
N GLY A 84 -2.97 -14.39 12.46
CA GLY A 84 -4.08 -15.34 12.37
C GLY A 84 -4.24 -16.18 13.63
N ASN A 85 -5.05 -17.24 13.55
CA ASN A 85 -5.26 -18.18 14.66
C ASN A 85 -4.88 -19.60 14.23
N THR A 86 -5.73 -20.24 13.43
CA THR A 86 -5.45 -21.58 12.85
C THR A 86 -4.45 -21.53 11.70
N SER A 87 -4.42 -20.43 10.93
CA SER A 87 -3.47 -20.24 9.82
C SER A 87 -2.01 -20.15 10.27
N ARG A 88 -1.74 -19.93 11.56
CA ARG A 88 -0.38 -19.87 12.10
C ARG A 88 0.38 -21.20 11.94
N ALA A 89 -0.27 -22.31 11.62
CA ALA A 89 0.40 -23.60 11.34
C ALA A 89 0.42 -24.00 9.85
N SER A 90 -0.16 -23.22 8.94
CA SER A 90 -0.21 -23.61 7.50
C SER A 90 1.13 -23.43 6.79
N GLN A 91 1.42 -24.26 5.80
CA GLN A 91 2.65 -24.14 5.01
C GLN A 91 2.73 -22.79 4.28
N LYS A 92 1.59 -22.30 3.76
CA LYS A 92 1.49 -20.93 3.27
C LYS A 92 1.17 -20.03 4.45
N LYS A 93 2.10 -19.16 4.80
CA LYS A 93 1.94 -18.08 5.77
C LYS A 93 1.68 -16.77 5.06
#